data_AF-B4WJL6-F1
#
_entry.id   AF-B4WJL6-F1
#
_cell.length_a   1.000
_cell.length_b   1.000
_cell.length_c   1.000
_cell.angle_alpha   90.00
_cell.angle_beta   90.00
_cell.angle_gamma   90.00
#
_symmetry.space_group_name_H-M   'P 1'
#
loop_
_entity.id
_entity.type
_entity.pdbx_description
1 polymer ?
#
loop_
_entity_poly.entity_id
_entity_poly.type
_entity_poly.pdbx_seq_one_letter_code
_entity_poly.pdbx_strand_id
1 'polypeptide(L)'
;MKLSKLKQKVYTTAQVGTTRQLKVQYPAIKALDMRYKKSWESALSLVQTALSVDFEPNDSKNQSTHPAQIDSAKESLIFQDWLSDPPDEYKDLFAEADAALTSFGEKLSKTKQLTKTAKAMVASLDEFAEATVEEAQQLASAD
;
A
#
# COMPACT_ATOMS: atom_id res chain seq x y z
N MET A 1 -0.83 -9.37 10.84
CA MET A 1 -0.34 -8.98 12.20
C MET A 1 -0.57 -7.49 12.44
N LYS A 2 -1.02 -7.06 13.63
CA LYS A 2 -1.25 -5.63 13.95
C LYS A 2 0.09 -4.89 14.14
N LEU A 3 0.16 -3.62 13.70
CA LEU A 3 1.39 -2.79 13.72
C LEU A 3 2.03 -2.68 15.12
N SER A 4 1.21 -2.61 16.18
CA SER A 4 1.70 -2.56 17.56
C SER A 4 2.46 -3.82 17.97
N LYS A 5 1.94 -5.00 17.62
CA LYS A 5 2.61 -6.29 17.89
C LYS A 5 3.93 -6.42 17.13
N LEU A 6 3.97 -5.90 15.90
CA LEU A 6 5.16 -5.94 15.06
C LEU A 6 6.28 -5.04 15.62
N LYS A 7 5.96 -3.81 16.04
CA LYS A 7 6.88 -2.90 16.72
C LYS A 7 7.48 -3.53 17.97
N GLN A 8 6.61 -4.10 18.81
CA GLN A 8 7.03 -4.77 20.04
C GLN A 8 7.97 -5.93 19.75
N LYS A 9 7.67 -6.75 18.73
CA LYS A 9 8.54 -7.86 18.31
C LYS A 9 9.92 -7.36 17.87
N VAL A 10 9.98 -6.31 17.03
CA VAL A 10 11.26 -5.71 16.59
C VAL A 10 12.07 -5.19 17.78
N TYR A 11 11.43 -4.48 18.71
CA TYR A 11 12.08 -3.96 19.91
C TYR A 11 12.62 -5.06 20.82
N THR A 12 11.85 -6.13 21.04
CA THR A 12 12.30 -7.28 21.83
C THR A 12 13.44 -8.02 21.13
N THR A 13 13.36 -8.23 19.82
CA THR A 13 14.41 -8.92 19.05
C THR A 13 15.70 -8.12 19.02
N ALA A 14 15.63 -6.80 18.81
CA ALA A 14 16.80 -5.92 18.78
C ALA A 14 17.30 -5.47 20.17
N GLN A 15 16.60 -5.84 21.26
CA GLN A 15 16.85 -5.35 22.62
C GLN A 15 16.89 -3.81 22.73
N VAL A 16 16.02 -3.11 22.00
CA VAL A 16 15.93 -1.64 22.01
C VAL A 16 14.56 -1.17 22.48
N GLY A 17 14.51 -0.04 23.20
CA GLY A 17 13.26 0.55 23.69
C GLY A 17 12.64 1.57 22.74
N THR A 18 13.39 2.06 21.75
CA THR A 18 12.92 3.14 20.87
C THR A 18 13.38 2.95 19.41
N THR A 19 12.61 3.53 18.48
CA THR A 19 12.99 3.58 17.05
C THR A 19 14.31 4.32 16.83
N ARG A 20 14.66 5.28 17.70
CA ARG A 20 15.92 6.01 17.62
C ARG A 20 17.10 5.10 17.93
N GLN A 21 17.02 4.30 19.00
CA GLN A 21 18.03 3.28 19.33
C GLN A 21 18.15 2.23 18.21
N LEU A 22 17.01 1.78 17.67
CA LEU A 22 16.98 0.83 16.55
C LEU A 22 17.74 1.37 15.31
N LYS A 23 17.54 2.65 14.96
CA LYS A 23 18.23 3.27 13.81
C LYS A 23 19.72 3.53 14.05
N VAL A 24 20.14 3.67 15.31
CA VAL A 24 21.55 3.80 15.66
C VAL A 24 22.25 2.46 15.56
N GLN A 25 21.62 1.39 16.05
CA GLN A 25 22.19 0.03 16.05
C GLN A 25 22.16 -0.62 14.66
N TYR A 26 21.17 -0.28 13.84
CA TYR A 26 21.01 -0.81 12.49
C TYR A 26 20.88 0.33 11.47
N PRO A 27 21.99 0.78 10.87
CA PRO A 27 22.01 1.87 9.89
C PRO A 27 21.12 1.60 8.66
N ALA A 28 20.95 0.33 8.30
CA ALA A 28 20.05 -0.10 7.23
C ALA A 28 18.57 0.26 7.48
N ILE A 29 18.18 0.41 8.76
CA ILE A 29 16.82 0.81 9.15
C ILE A 29 16.63 2.34 9.09
N LYS A 30 17.72 3.11 8.94
CA LYS A 30 17.65 4.57 8.88
C LYS A 30 16.87 5.06 7.66
N ALA A 31 17.05 4.40 6.52
CA ALA A 31 16.37 4.68 5.25
C ALA A 31 14.88 4.27 5.24
N LEU A 32 14.44 3.45 6.20
CA LEU A 32 13.07 2.99 6.29
C LEU A 32 12.16 4.04 6.96
N ASP A 33 10.99 4.27 6.35
CA ASP A 33 9.93 5.08 6.95
C ASP A 33 9.11 4.24 7.94
N MET A 34 9.37 4.45 9.23
CA MET A 34 8.81 3.69 10.35
C MET A 34 7.36 4.08 10.69
N ARG A 35 6.67 4.84 9.82
CA ARG A 35 5.22 5.04 9.89
C ARG A 35 4.46 3.85 9.29
N TYR A 36 5.05 3.15 8.32
CA TYR A 36 4.38 2.09 7.56
C TYR A 36 4.67 0.68 8.09
N LYS A 37 3.66 -0.18 8.04
CA LYS A 37 3.76 -1.60 8.46
C LYS A 37 4.85 -2.35 7.69
N LYS A 38 4.93 -2.18 6.37
CA LYS A 38 5.92 -2.84 5.51
C LYS A 38 7.35 -2.54 5.96
N SER A 39 7.64 -1.29 6.31
CA SER A 39 8.93 -0.87 6.84
C SER A 39 9.31 -1.56 8.16
N TRP A 40 8.34 -1.85 9.02
CA TRP A 40 8.57 -2.60 10.26
C TRP A 40 8.80 -4.09 10.01
N GLU A 41 8.22 -4.66 8.96
CA GLU A 41 8.47 -6.05 8.55
C GLU A 41 9.89 -6.17 7.99
N SER A 42 10.31 -5.24 7.12
CA SER A 42 11.69 -5.15 6.64
C SER A 42 12.69 -4.92 7.78
N ALA A 43 12.37 -4.04 8.74
CA ALA A 43 13.21 -3.83 9.91
C ALA A 43 13.37 -5.11 10.75
N LEU A 44 12.30 -5.92 10.90
CA LEU A 44 12.35 -7.19 11.61
C LEU A 44 13.27 -8.19 10.90
N SER A 45 13.15 -8.32 9.58
CA SER A 45 14.02 -9.19 8.79
C SER A 45 15.48 -8.76 8.89
N LEU A 46 15.77 -7.46 8.79
CA LEU A 46 17.13 -6.93 8.92
C LEU A 46 17.75 -7.22 10.31
N VAL A 47 16.96 -7.04 11.37
CA VAL A 47 17.40 -7.35 12.74
C VAL A 47 17.65 -8.86 12.89
N GLN A 48 16.76 -9.72 12.37
CA GLN A 48 16.92 -11.18 12.43
C GLN A 48 18.13 -11.66 11.64
N THR A 49 18.33 -11.12 10.44
CA THR A 49 19.51 -11.40 9.62
C THR A 49 20.78 -10.98 10.36
N ALA A 50 20.80 -9.80 10.97
CA ALA A 50 21.95 -9.33 11.74
C ALA A 50 22.23 -10.16 13.02
N LEU A 51 21.20 -10.68 13.67
CA LEU A 51 21.32 -11.57 14.85
C LEU A 51 21.70 -13.02 14.48
N SER A 52 21.51 -13.43 13.23
CA SER A 52 21.85 -14.78 12.78
C SER A 52 23.30 -14.94 12.31
N VAL A 53 24.11 -13.87 12.40
CA VAL A 53 25.52 -13.85 11.93
C VAL A 53 26.54 -14.24 13.02
N ASP A 54 26.12 -14.43 14.28
CA ASP A 54 27.04 -14.67 15.41
C ASP A 54 27.39 -16.15 15.71
N PHE A 55 27.30 -17.08 14.75
CA PHE A 55 27.77 -18.46 14.97
C PHE A 55 28.42 -19.07 13.73
N GLU A 56 29.75 -19.05 13.68
CA GLU A 56 30.56 -20.00 12.90
C GLU A 56 31.07 -21.10 13.86
N PRO A 57 31.06 -22.37 13.43
CA PRO A 57 32.14 -22.83 12.57
C PRO A 57 31.65 -23.53 11.29
N ASN A 58 32.12 -23.04 10.15
CA ASN A 58 32.74 -23.76 9.04
C ASN A 58 32.50 -25.28 8.99
N ASP A 59 31.57 -25.72 8.13
CA ASP A 59 31.88 -26.68 7.06
C ASP A 59 30.69 -26.86 6.09
N SER A 60 31.01 -26.76 4.78
CA SER A 60 30.25 -27.25 3.63
C SER A 60 28.93 -26.55 3.19
N LYS A 61 29.08 -25.80 2.09
CA LYS A 61 28.08 -25.52 1.02
C LYS A 61 26.84 -24.71 1.42
N ASN A 62 26.94 -23.38 1.31
CA ASN A 62 26.24 -22.69 0.23
C ASN A 62 26.77 -21.26 0.10
N GLN A 63 27.32 -20.97 -1.07
CA GLN A 63 27.74 -19.63 -1.47
C GLN A 63 26.52 -18.72 -1.50
N SER A 64 26.51 -17.71 -0.65
CA SER A 64 25.93 -16.41 -1.00
C SER A 64 26.90 -15.34 -0.53
N THR A 65 28.07 -15.34 -1.15
CA THR A 65 28.93 -14.17 -1.22
C THR A 65 28.12 -13.05 -1.84
N HIS A 66 27.93 -11.97 -1.09
CA HIS A 66 27.99 -10.65 -1.70
C HIS A 66 29.49 -10.40 -1.95
N PRO A 67 29.97 -10.20 -3.20
CA PRO A 67 31.27 -9.59 -3.41
C PRO A 67 31.11 -8.21 -4.05
N ALA A 68 32.09 -7.39 -3.75
CA ALA A 68 32.41 -6.16 -4.45
C ALA A 68 32.30 -6.31 -5.98
N GLN A 69 31.82 -5.24 -6.63
CA GLN A 69 31.75 -5.04 -8.08
C GLN A 69 31.25 -6.25 -8.89
N ILE A 70 29.93 -6.39 -8.96
CA ILE A 70 29.29 -7.24 -9.96
C ILE A 70 29.31 -6.47 -11.29
N ASP A 71 29.89 -7.09 -12.33
CA ASP A 71 29.80 -6.61 -13.71
C ASP A 71 28.35 -6.23 -14.03
N SER A 72 28.13 -4.99 -14.50
CA SER A 72 26.81 -4.46 -14.87
C SER A 72 26.02 -5.39 -15.81
N ALA A 73 26.72 -6.21 -16.60
CA ALA A 73 26.11 -7.24 -17.47
C ALA A 73 25.41 -8.38 -16.70
N LYS A 74 25.88 -8.75 -15.50
CA LYS A 74 25.26 -9.81 -14.69
C LYS A 74 23.99 -9.35 -13.97
N GLU A 75 23.94 -8.09 -13.52
CA GLU A 75 22.70 -7.52 -12.95
C GLU A 75 21.57 -7.44 -14.00
N SER A 76 21.91 -7.09 -15.23
CA SER A 76 20.94 -7.09 -16.34
C SER A 76 20.40 -8.48 -16.64
N LEU A 77 21.24 -9.52 -16.57
CA LEU A 77 20.79 -10.92 -16.75
C LEU A 77 19.88 -11.38 -15.60
N ILE A 78 20.20 -11.05 -14.36
CA ILE A 78 19.37 -11.38 -13.18
C ILE A 78 18.01 -10.68 -13.27
N PHE A 79 17.99 -9.42 -13.72
CA PHE A 79 16.74 -8.69 -13.88
C PHE A 79 15.89 -9.22 -15.04
N GLN A 80 16.50 -9.64 -16.15
CA GLN A 80 15.79 -10.26 -17.27
C GLN A 80 15.18 -11.62 -16.90
N ASP A 81 15.89 -12.38 -16.07
CA ASP A 81 15.39 -13.64 -15.52
C ASP A 81 14.20 -13.40 -14.57
N TRP A 82 14.31 -12.38 -13.70
CA TRP A 82 13.22 -11.92 -12.84
C TRP A 82 11.99 -11.41 -13.60
N LEU A 83 12.18 -10.72 -14.73
CA LEU A 83 11.07 -10.29 -15.59
C LEU A 83 10.35 -11.46 -16.25
N SER A 84 11.07 -12.55 -16.52
CA SER A 84 10.54 -13.73 -17.19
C SER A 84 9.75 -14.62 -16.23
N ASP A 85 10.22 -14.76 -14.98
CA ASP A 85 9.49 -15.45 -13.92
C ASP A 85 9.56 -14.68 -12.60
N PRO A 86 8.69 -13.67 -12.40
CA PRO A 86 8.72 -12.90 -11.17
C PRO A 86 8.25 -13.77 -10.00
N PRO A 87 8.85 -13.61 -8.80
CA PRO A 87 8.42 -14.34 -7.61
C PRO A 87 6.93 -14.14 -7.33
N ASP A 88 6.27 -15.20 -6.86
CA ASP A 88 4.81 -15.24 -6.70
C ASP A 88 4.26 -14.11 -5.81
N GLU A 89 5.04 -13.68 -4.80
CA GLU A 89 4.67 -12.55 -3.95
C GLU A 89 4.44 -11.24 -4.74
N TYR A 90 5.19 -11.02 -5.82
CA TYR A 90 5.00 -9.85 -6.69
C TYR A 90 3.80 -10.04 -7.62
N LYS A 91 3.61 -11.24 -8.17
CA LYS A 91 2.44 -11.56 -9.01
C LYS A 91 1.14 -11.32 -8.24
N ASP A 92 1.07 -11.77 -7.00
CA ASP A 92 -0.09 -11.55 -6.12
C ASP A 92 -0.31 -10.07 -5.79
N LEU A 93 0.77 -9.32 -5.52
CA LEU A 93 0.69 -7.88 -5.26
C LEU A 93 0.15 -7.11 -6.47
N PHE A 94 0.59 -7.43 -7.68
CA PHE A 94 0.10 -6.78 -8.89
C PHE A 94 -1.34 -7.21 -9.22
N ALA A 95 -1.70 -8.47 -9.00
CA ALA A 95 -3.08 -8.93 -9.15
C ALA A 95 -4.02 -8.21 -8.16
N GLU A 96 -3.61 -8.02 -6.90
CA GLU A 96 -4.36 -7.24 -5.91
C GLU A 96 -4.49 -5.76 -6.34
N ALA A 97 -3.41 -5.17 -6.86
CA ALA A 97 -3.42 -3.81 -7.37
C ALA A 97 -4.39 -3.63 -8.55
N ASP A 98 -4.38 -4.54 -9.51
CA ASP A 98 -5.28 -4.52 -10.66
C ASP A 98 -6.74 -4.71 -10.24
N ALA A 99 -7.00 -5.64 -9.31
CA ALA A 99 -8.33 -5.85 -8.75
C ALA A 99 -8.84 -4.60 -8.01
N ALA A 100 -7.98 -3.95 -7.22
CA ALA A 100 -8.32 -2.71 -6.53
C ALA A 100 -8.61 -1.57 -7.51
N LEU A 101 -7.80 -1.44 -8.58
CA LEU A 101 -7.97 -0.41 -9.60
C LEU A 101 -9.29 -0.60 -10.37
N THR A 102 -9.63 -1.85 -10.68
CA THR A 102 -10.87 -2.22 -11.35
C THR A 102 -12.08 -1.88 -10.47
N SER A 103 -12.06 -2.29 -9.19
CA SER A 103 -13.12 -1.96 -8.24
C SER A 103 -13.29 -0.45 -8.04
N PHE A 104 -12.19 0.31 -8.02
CA PHE A 104 -12.24 1.75 -7.94
C PHE A 104 -12.88 2.39 -9.17
N GLY A 105 -12.52 1.94 -10.38
CA GLY A 105 -13.10 2.41 -11.64
C GLY A 105 -14.61 2.17 -11.72
N GLU A 106 -15.08 1.02 -11.26
CA GLU A 106 -16.50 0.70 -11.17
C GLU A 106 -17.24 1.63 -10.19
N LYS A 107 -16.69 1.82 -8.98
CA LYS A 107 -17.26 2.72 -7.98
C LYS A 107 -17.32 4.17 -8.46
N LEU A 108 -16.28 4.63 -9.15
CA LEU A 108 -16.23 5.96 -9.74
C LEU A 108 -17.32 6.14 -10.81
N SER A 109 -17.50 5.14 -11.67
CA SER A 109 -18.53 5.14 -12.71
C SER A 109 -19.93 5.17 -12.09
N LYS A 110 -20.19 4.35 -11.07
CA LYS A 110 -21.45 4.35 -10.32
C LYS A 110 -21.72 5.68 -9.63
N THR A 111 -20.69 6.29 -9.04
CA THR A 111 -20.81 7.60 -8.38
C THR A 111 -21.18 8.68 -9.40
N LYS A 112 -20.54 8.72 -10.56
CA LYS A 112 -20.88 9.65 -11.64
C LYS A 112 -22.34 9.50 -12.09
N GLN A 113 -22.82 8.27 -12.25
CA GLN A 113 -24.22 8.02 -12.57
C GLN A 113 -25.15 8.54 -11.47
N LEU A 114 -24.86 8.23 -10.20
CA LEU A 114 -25.67 8.69 -9.08
C LEU A 114 -25.71 10.22 -8.98
N THR A 115 -24.58 10.89 -9.19
CA THR A 115 -24.51 12.36 -9.23
C THR A 115 -25.36 12.93 -10.38
N LYS A 116 -25.31 12.32 -11.56
CA LYS A 116 -26.17 12.72 -12.70
C LYS A 116 -27.65 12.57 -12.35
N THR A 117 -28.03 11.45 -11.75
CA THR A 117 -29.41 11.19 -11.33
C THR A 117 -29.85 12.18 -10.25
N ALA A 118 -29.03 12.43 -9.24
CA ALA A 118 -29.32 13.40 -8.19
C ALA A 118 -29.53 14.81 -8.77
N LYS A 119 -28.68 15.22 -9.72
CA LYS A 119 -28.83 16.51 -10.42
C LYS A 119 -30.14 16.59 -11.21
N ALA A 120 -30.54 15.50 -11.88
CA ALA A 120 -31.82 15.43 -12.59
C ALA A 120 -33.02 15.51 -11.63
N MET A 121 -32.95 14.81 -10.49
CA MET A 121 -33.98 14.88 -9.46
C MET A 121 -34.14 16.29 -8.90
N VAL A 122 -33.02 16.99 -8.63
CA VAL A 122 -33.05 18.38 -8.17
C VAL A 122 -33.72 19.29 -9.21
N ALA A 123 -33.37 19.15 -10.49
CA ALA A 123 -34.02 19.92 -11.56
C ALA A 123 -35.53 19.65 -11.64
N SER A 124 -35.95 18.38 -11.52
CA SER A 124 -37.39 18.04 -11.53
C SER A 124 -38.16 18.57 -10.32
N LEU A 125 -37.49 18.68 -9.16
CA LEU A 125 -38.11 19.25 -7.96
C LEU A 125 -38.28 20.76 -8.10
N ASP A 126 -37.32 21.44 -8.74
CA ASP A 126 -37.38 22.87 -9.01
C ASP A 126 -38.53 23.19 -9.98
N GLU A 127 -38.64 22.43 -11.07
CA GLU A 127 -39.75 22.53 -12.04
C GLU A 127 -41.11 22.27 -11.39
N PHE A 128 -41.21 21.25 -10.52
CA PHE A 128 -42.43 20.97 -9.78
C PHE A 128 -42.80 22.11 -8.82
N ALA A 129 -41.81 22.70 -8.15
CA ALA A 129 -42.05 23.82 -7.24
C ALA A 129 -42.57 25.06 -8.00
N GLU A 130 -41.98 25.39 -9.15
CA GLU A 130 -42.42 26.48 -10.02
C GLU A 130 -43.87 26.27 -10.48
N ALA A 131 -44.19 25.07 -10.99
CA ALA A 131 -45.54 24.74 -11.43
C ALA A 131 -46.58 24.86 -10.31
N THR A 132 -46.22 24.43 -9.10
CA THR A 132 -47.12 24.50 -7.93
C THR A 132 -47.39 25.95 -7.51
N VAL A 133 -46.37 26.82 -7.57
CA VAL A 133 -46.53 28.25 -7.28
C VAL A 133 -47.41 28.92 -8.33
N GLU A 134 -47.21 28.60 -9.61
CA GLU A 134 -48.00 29.15 -10.70
C GLU A 134 -49.48 28.74 -10.58
N GLU A 135 -49.77 27.46 -10.31
CA GLU A 135 -51.14 26.98 -10.11
C GLU A 135 -51.83 27.66 -8.92
N ALA A 136 -51.14 27.80 -7.79
CA ALA A 136 -51.65 28.51 -6.62
C ALA A 136 -51.99 29.98 -6.93
N GLN A 137 -51.16 30.64 -7.74
CA GLN A 137 -51.37 32.04 -8.11
C GLN A 137 -52.52 32.22 -9.11
N GLN A 138 -52.72 31.26 -10.01
CA GLN A 138 -53.87 31.24 -10.92
C GLN A 138 -55.19 31.08 -10.14
N LEU A 139 -55.24 30.16 -9.17
CA LEU A 139 -56.43 29.98 -8.32
C LEU A 139 -56.74 31.23 -7.49
N ALA A 140 -55.73 31.89 -6.93
CA ALA A 140 -55.91 33.12 -6.14
C ALA A 140 -56.38 34.32 -6.99
N SER A 141 -56.18 34.28 -8.30
CA SER A 141 -56.57 35.35 -9.23
C SER A 141 -57.90 35.07 -9.94
N ALA A 142 -58.51 33.92 -9.68
CA ALA A 142 -59.77 33.47 -10.30
C ALA A 142 -61.02 33.74 -9.44
N ASP A 143 -60.85 34.25 -8.22
CA ASP A 143 -61.88 34.82 -7.32
C ASP A 143 -61.90 36.35 -7.43
#